data_AF-A0A9P8XWB2-F1
#
_entry.id   AF-A0A9P8XWB2-F1
#
_cell.length_a   1.000
_cell.length_b   1.000
_cell.length_c   1.000
_cell.angle_alpha   90.00
_cell.angle_beta   90.00
_cell.angle_gamma   90.00
#
_symmetry.space_group_name_H-M   'P 1'
#
loop_
_entity.id
_entity.type
_entity.pdbx_description
1 polymer ?
#
loop_
_entity_poly.entity_id
_entity_poly.type
_entity_poly.pdbx_seq_one_letter_code
_entity_poly.pdbx_strand_id
1 'polypeptide(L)'
;MLKITLAKTALLLALGSPAFSAVVQDRNAATYDDLVYRFAADEAGFQAESSPVYPEVFTVPEDFVPDEEFFANHSAQNQPLVGRGIIGDDNRFQWDGVDFPFKPIGRLTFQTPTSGVACSATLIGPRHVLTARHCVADGATFFTNGRFAPSYLNGERFGSAGVTGVITDPDFAQWAPSTSCWIKNDYAILILDRRIGEETGYLYLGSNPDPAKIGRQVLNTCGYPGDKGLNSKWCQYLRTPTLIGGCGDNTGPLATDIDAVGGQSGSPVWDLAPNGAVWIWGVLSVSSNTETIAASGSTMMLGWQFAMAQFP
;
A
#
# COMPACT_ATOMS: atom_id res chain seq x y z
N MET A 1 30.95 -73.09 -21.76
CA MET A 1 30.67 -71.90 -20.92
C MET A 1 30.76 -70.66 -21.81
N LEU A 2 30.01 -69.60 -21.48
CA LEU A 2 29.71 -68.50 -22.40
C LEU A 2 30.86 -67.48 -22.49
N LYS A 3 31.27 -67.09 -23.70
CA LYS A 3 32.06 -65.87 -23.92
C LYS A 3 31.08 -64.72 -24.15
N ILE A 4 31.22 -63.64 -23.40
CA ILE A 4 30.46 -62.40 -23.61
C ILE A 4 31.39 -61.35 -24.21
N THR A 5 30.99 -60.80 -25.36
CA THR A 5 31.75 -59.79 -26.11
C THR A 5 31.39 -58.39 -25.61
N LEU A 6 32.37 -57.49 -25.48
CA LEU A 6 32.08 -56.08 -25.23
C LEU A 6 31.41 -55.44 -26.45
N ALA A 7 30.26 -54.79 -26.23
CA ALA A 7 29.67 -53.85 -27.17
C ALA A 7 29.78 -52.42 -26.60
N LYS A 8 30.18 -51.46 -27.42
CA LYS A 8 30.12 -50.03 -27.07
C LYS A 8 28.73 -49.48 -27.39
N THR A 9 28.15 -48.72 -26.48
CA THR A 9 27.13 -47.72 -26.81
C THR A 9 27.31 -46.54 -25.84
N ALA A 10 27.26 -45.32 -26.35
CA ALA A 10 27.45 -44.11 -25.55
C ALA A 10 26.11 -43.61 -25.00
N LEU A 11 26.14 -42.93 -23.86
CA LEU A 11 25.05 -42.05 -23.42
C LEU A 11 25.66 -40.79 -22.78
N LEU A 12 25.00 -39.66 -22.98
CA LEU A 12 25.47 -38.34 -22.53
C LEU A 12 25.43 -38.21 -21.00
N LEU A 13 26.37 -37.44 -20.44
CA LEU A 13 26.20 -36.87 -19.12
C LEU A 13 25.14 -35.76 -19.19
N ALA A 14 24.02 -35.95 -18.50
CA ALA A 14 23.13 -34.87 -18.09
C ALA A 14 23.30 -34.67 -16.58
N LEU A 15 23.93 -33.57 -16.18
CA LEU A 15 23.97 -33.17 -14.78
C LEU A 15 22.59 -32.66 -14.38
N GLY A 16 21.90 -33.44 -13.54
CA GLY A 16 20.58 -33.09 -13.02
C GLY A 16 20.67 -31.93 -12.04
N SER A 17 20.55 -30.70 -12.53
CA SER A 17 20.13 -29.57 -11.68
C SER A 17 18.73 -29.86 -11.15
N PRO A 18 18.42 -29.60 -9.87
CA PRO A 18 17.06 -29.70 -9.38
C PRO A 18 16.20 -28.66 -10.09
N ALA A 19 15.28 -29.11 -10.94
CA ALA A 19 14.32 -28.23 -11.55
C ALA A 19 13.40 -27.69 -10.45
N PHE A 20 13.53 -26.40 -10.13
CA PHE A 20 12.47 -25.66 -9.44
C PHE A 20 11.25 -25.67 -10.36
N SER A 21 10.34 -26.61 -10.12
CA SER A 21 9.10 -26.73 -10.88
C SER A 21 8.19 -25.57 -10.48
N ALA A 22 8.28 -24.49 -11.23
CA ALA A 22 7.43 -23.32 -11.06
C ALA A 22 5.98 -23.69 -11.38
N VAL A 23 5.20 -23.98 -10.33
CA VAL A 23 3.74 -23.92 -10.38
C VAL A 23 3.31 -22.68 -9.62
N VAL A 24 3.63 -21.51 -10.20
CA VAL A 24 2.80 -20.33 -9.96
C VAL A 24 1.48 -20.65 -10.65
N GLN A 25 0.53 -21.16 -9.88
CA GLN A 25 -0.83 -21.32 -10.35
C GLN A 25 -1.46 -19.93 -10.41
N ASP A 26 -1.24 -19.30 -11.56
CA ASP A 26 -1.97 -18.14 -12.08
C ASP A 26 -3.40 -18.10 -11.53
N ARG A 27 -3.71 -17.06 -10.73
CA ARG A 27 -4.94 -16.96 -9.89
C ARG A 27 -6.18 -16.62 -10.74
N ASN A 28 -6.44 -17.48 -11.71
CA ASN A 28 -7.56 -17.40 -12.63
C ASN A 28 -8.90 -17.30 -11.87
N ALA A 29 -9.76 -16.41 -12.35
CA ALA A 29 -11.10 -16.07 -11.84
C ALA A 29 -11.19 -15.18 -10.58
N ALA A 30 -10.08 -14.67 -10.03
CA ALA A 30 -10.14 -13.51 -9.13
C ALA A 30 -10.23 -12.21 -9.95
N THR A 31 -11.44 -11.68 -10.18
CA THR A 31 -11.61 -10.28 -10.59
C THR A 31 -11.32 -9.38 -9.38
N TYR A 32 -10.24 -8.62 -9.46
CA TYR A 32 -9.88 -7.62 -8.47
C TYR A 32 -10.53 -6.28 -8.81
N ASP A 33 -11.17 -5.67 -7.83
CA ASP A 33 -11.68 -4.30 -7.94
C ASP A 33 -10.59 -3.31 -7.47
N ASP A 34 -10.35 -2.28 -8.29
CA ASP A 34 -9.59 -1.08 -7.94
C ASP A 34 -10.28 -0.38 -6.75
N LEU A 35 -9.52 -0.11 -5.69
CA LEU A 35 -10.03 0.46 -4.45
C LEU A 35 -10.14 2.01 -4.48
N VAL A 36 -10.03 2.65 -5.65
CA VAL A 36 -10.30 4.09 -5.85
C VAL A 36 -11.78 4.42 -5.67
N TYR A 37 -12.08 5.54 -5.00
CA TYR A 37 -13.39 6.20 -5.13
C TYR A 37 -13.32 7.33 -6.16
N ARG A 38 -14.24 7.35 -7.12
CA ARG A 38 -14.38 8.41 -8.12
C ARG A 38 -15.69 9.16 -7.90
N PHE A 39 -15.67 10.49 -7.96
CA PHE A 39 -16.83 11.34 -7.74
C PHE A 39 -16.96 12.43 -8.81
N ALA A 40 -18.19 12.87 -9.08
CA ALA A 40 -18.43 14.00 -9.96
C ALA A 40 -17.82 15.27 -9.34
N ALA A 41 -17.22 16.14 -10.17
CA ALA A 41 -16.35 17.22 -9.70
C ALA A 41 -17.03 18.26 -8.78
N ASP A 42 -18.36 18.29 -8.77
CA ASP A 42 -19.24 19.14 -7.98
C ASP A 42 -19.64 18.56 -6.61
N GLU A 43 -19.66 17.24 -6.42
CA GLU A 43 -20.28 16.61 -5.23
C GLU A 43 -19.48 16.69 -3.92
N ALA A 44 -18.21 17.12 -3.95
CA ALA A 44 -17.31 17.06 -2.78
C ALA A 44 -16.89 18.44 -2.20
N GLY A 45 -17.51 19.54 -2.66
CA GLY A 45 -17.10 20.89 -2.26
C GLY A 45 -15.70 21.29 -2.78
N PHE A 46 -15.24 20.63 -3.85
CA PHE A 46 -13.88 20.75 -4.37
C PHE A 46 -13.65 22.13 -5.00
N GLN A 47 -12.83 22.96 -4.37
CA GLN A 47 -12.30 24.17 -5.00
C GLN A 47 -11.24 23.73 -6.03
N ALA A 48 -11.57 23.76 -7.32
CA ALA A 48 -10.57 23.64 -8.37
C ALA A 48 -9.71 24.91 -8.38
N GLU A 49 -8.39 24.77 -8.32
CA GLU A 49 -7.50 25.92 -8.49
C GLU A 49 -7.61 26.47 -9.92
N SER A 50 -7.43 27.79 -10.08
CA SER A 50 -7.58 28.48 -11.38
C SER A 50 -6.54 28.07 -12.43
N SER A 51 -5.55 27.26 -12.04
CA SER A 51 -4.63 26.54 -12.91
C SER A 51 -4.28 25.22 -12.24
N PRO A 52 -4.21 24.10 -12.97
CA PRO A 52 -3.89 22.80 -12.36
C PRO A 52 -2.42 22.74 -11.92
N VAL A 53 -2.20 22.42 -10.64
CA VAL A 53 -0.90 22.06 -10.08
C VAL A 53 -0.63 20.59 -10.39
N TYR A 54 0.46 20.33 -11.11
CA TYR A 54 1.00 19.00 -11.34
C TYR A 54 2.12 18.73 -10.32
N PRO A 55 2.15 17.56 -9.65
CA PRO A 55 3.26 17.21 -8.78
C PRO A 55 4.50 16.84 -9.62
N GLU A 56 5.69 17.15 -9.10
CA GLU A 56 6.95 16.71 -9.69
C GLU A 56 7.16 15.20 -9.43
N VAL A 57 7.56 14.44 -10.44
CA VAL A 57 7.70 12.98 -10.32
C VAL A 57 9.17 12.62 -10.17
N PHE A 58 9.51 12.01 -9.04
CA PHE A 58 10.85 11.55 -8.70
C PHE A 58 10.91 10.02 -8.74
N THR A 59 11.92 9.48 -9.42
CA THR A 59 12.23 8.05 -9.41
C THR A 59 13.30 7.74 -8.37
N VAL A 60 13.16 6.63 -7.64
CA VAL A 60 14.23 6.13 -6.76
C VAL A 60 15.42 5.70 -7.65
N PRO A 61 16.66 6.18 -7.40
CA PRO A 61 17.84 5.72 -8.14
C PRO A 61 18.14 4.24 -7.88
N GLU A 62 18.60 3.52 -8.90
CA GLU A 62 19.01 2.10 -8.80
C GLU A 62 20.17 1.87 -7.81
N ASP A 63 20.96 2.91 -7.52
CA ASP A 63 22.14 2.89 -6.66
C ASP A 63 21.89 3.45 -5.24
N PHE A 64 20.63 3.73 -4.86
CA PHE A 64 20.30 4.21 -3.51
C PHE A 64 20.45 3.11 -2.44
N VAL A 65 21.07 3.44 -1.30
CA VAL A 65 21.37 2.51 -0.21
C VAL A 65 20.65 2.89 1.10
N PRO A 66 19.96 1.94 1.77
CA PRO A 66 19.34 2.12 3.10
C PRO A 66 20.27 2.55 4.25
N ASP A 67 19.67 3.07 5.32
CA ASP A 67 20.24 3.17 6.67
C ASP A 67 19.62 2.08 7.58
N GLU A 68 20.38 1.54 8.54
CA GLU A 68 20.06 0.28 9.24
C GLU A 68 19.47 0.44 10.67
N GLU A 69 19.78 1.51 11.41
CA GLU A 69 19.51 1.58 12.87
C GLU A 69 18.05 1.92 13.27
N PHE A 70 17.17 2.19 12.32
CA PHE A 70 15.93 2.95 12.55
C PHE A 70 14.79 2.22 13.31
N PHE A 71 14.79 0.88 13.37
CA PHE A 71 13.55 0.08 13.49
C PHE A 71 13.22 -0.55 14.86
N ALA A 72 13.54 0.10 15.98
CA ALA A 72 13.67 -0.62 17.27
C ALA A 72 12.40 -0.89 18.14
N ASN A 73 11.22 -0.25 17.97
CA ASN A 73 10.45 0.23 19.15
C ASN A 73 8.94 -0.14 19.45
N HIS A 74 8.12 -0.81 18.64
CA HIS A 74 6.64 -0.55 18.60
C HIS A 74 5.57 -1.65 19.00
N SER A 75 4.30 -1.35 19.41
CA SER A 75 3.12 -2.28 19.74
C SER A 75 1.73 -1.68 20.18
N ALA A 76 0.66 -2.52 20.15
CA ALA A 76 -0.72 -2.52 20.78
C ALA A 76 -1.87 -1.60 20.21
N GLN A 77 -3.20 -1.90 20.23
CA GLN A 77 -4.08 -3.11 20.45
C GLN A 77 -5.55 -2.93 19.87
N ASN A 78 -6.57 -3.82 20.16
CA ASN A 78 -7.65 -4.24 19.19
C ASN A 78 -9.13 -4.52 19.69
N GLN A 79 -10.18 -4.34 18.82
CA GLN A 79 -11.50 -5.08 18.63
C GLN A 79 -12.35 -4.45 17.42
N PRO A 80 -13.50 -4.99 16.86
CA PRO A 80 -14.21 -4.60 15.57
C PRO A 80 -15.65 -3.92 15.66
N LEU A 81 -16.58 -3.66 14.67
CA LEU A 81 -17.19 -4.30 13.44
C LEU A 81 -17.98 -3.32 12.44
N VAL A 82 -18.27 -3.66 11.12
CA VAL A 82 -19.31 -3.16 10.08
C VAL A 82 -18.86 -2.80 8.57
N GLY A 83 -19.48 -3.38 7.50
CA GLY A 83 -18.76 -3.76 6.23
C GLY A 83 -19.42 -3.83 4.81
N ARG A 84 -19.27 -4.99 4.10
CA ARG A 84 -19.17 -5.45 2.65
C ARG A 84 -18.09 -4.87 1.68
N GLY A 85 -17.46 -5.75 0.85
CA GLY A 85 -16.12 -5.61 0.19
C GLY A 85 -15.01 -6.43 0.91
N ILE A 86 -15.45 -7.44 1.65
CA ILE A 86 -15.16 -7.61 3.07
C ILE A 86 -15.53 -9.06 3.38
N ILE A 87 -14.70 -9.71 4.18
CA ILE A 87 -14.43 -11.14 4.05
C ILE A 87 -15.11 -11.88 5.20
N GLY A 88 -16.41 -12.16 4.98
CA GLY A 88 -17.31 -12.73 5.97
C GLY A 88 -18.05 -11.63 6.73
N ASP A 89 -18.02 -11.71 8.06
CA ASP A 89 -18.49 -10.63 8.93
C ASP A 89 -17.48 -9.49 8.99
N ASP A 90 -17.98 -8.34 9.41
CA ASP A 90 -18.07 -7.25 8.44
C ASP A 90 -17.05 -6.14 8.75
N ASN A 91 -15.86 -6.42 9.28
CA ASN A 91 -15.43 -5.94 10.61
C ASN A 91 -14.99 -4.45 10.84
N ARG A 92 -15.31 -3.48 9.97
CA ARG A 92 -14.89 -2.05 10.13
C ARG A 92 -15.78 -1.18 11.02
N PHE A 93 -15.19 -0.36 11.91
CA PHE A 93 -15.95 0.64 12.69
C PHE A 93 -15.41 2.07 12.52
N GLN A 94 -16.26 3.08 12.70
CA GLN A 94 -15.85 4.49 12.65
C GLN A 94 -14.94 4.85 13.84
N TRP A 95 -13.84 5.54 13.57
CA TRP A 95 -12.91 6.03 14.58
C TRP A 95 -12.54 7.51 14.37
N ASP A 96 -13.21 8.37 15.11
CA ASP A 96 -12.99 9.83 15.12
C ASP A 96 -11.79 10.25 16.00
N GLY A 97 -11.15 9.28 16.65
CA GLY A 97 -9.97 9.44 17.49
C GLY A 97 -8.74 9.95 16.74
N VAL A 98 -7.93 10.70 17.50
CA VAL A 98 -6.72 11.45 17.09
C VAL A 98 -5.56 11.24 18.06
N ASP A 99 -5.67 10.17 18.85
CA ASP A 99 -4.58 9.43 19.45
C ASP A 99 -3.70 8.77 18.36
N PHE A 100 -2.48 8.38 18.71
CA PHE A 100 -1.59 7.63 17.81
C PHE A 100 -2.05 6.16 17.75
N PRO A 101 -2.06 5.48 16.59
CA PRO A 101 -1.59 5.88 15.25
C PRO A 101 -2.57 6.70 14.40
N PHE A 102 -3.76 7.02 14.92
CA PHE A 102 -4.90 7.44 14.08
C PHE A 102 -4.82 8.86 13.56
N LYS A 103 -4.17 9.78 14.30
CA LYS A 103 -4.02 11.19 13.90
C LYS A 103 -3.44 11.38 12.48
N PRO A 104 -2.27 10.79 12.12
CA PRO A 104 -1.67 10.93 10.79
C PRO A 104 -2.39 10.22 9.64
N ILE A 105 -3.47 9.45 9.90
CA ILE A 105 -4.21 8.74 8.86
C ILE A 105 -5.26 9.69 8.27
N GLY A 106 -5.09 10.05 7.00
CA GLY A 106 -5.81 11.15 6.36
C GLY A 106 -6.53 10.78 5.08
N ARG A 107 -7.47 11.63 4.68
CA ARG A 107 -8.10 11.54 3.36
C ARG A 107 -7.17 12.18 2.34
N LEU A 108 -6.97 11.49 1.22
CA LEU A 108 -6.22 11.96 0.08
C LEU A 108 -7.19 12.20 -1.08
N THR A 109 -7.04 13.32 -1.78
CA THR A 109 -7.87 13.64 -2.93
C THR A 109 -7.08 14.29 -4.06
N PHE A 110 -7.45 13.99 -5.30
CA PHE A 110 -6.84 14.50 -6.53
C PHE A 110 -7.90 14.85 -7.58
N GLN A 111 -7.53 15.67 -8.56
CA GLN A 111 -8.36 16.00 -9.71
C GLN A 111 -7.87 15.28 -10.99
N THR A 112 -8.84 14.73 -11.73
CA THR A 112 -8.66 14.24 -13.10
C THR A 112 -9.37 15.19 -14.07
N PRO A 113 -9.18 15.07 -15.40
CA PRO A 113 -9.84 15.96 -16.38
C PRO A 113 -11.39 15.93 -16.37
N THR A 114 -12.01 14.94 -15.73
CA THR A 114 -13.47 14.71 -15.77
C THR A 114 -14.12 14.44 -14.41
N SER A 115 -13.33 14.17 -13.36
CA SER A 115 -13.82 13.69 -12.06
C SER A 115 -12.81 13.94 -10.94
N GLY A 116 -13.26 13.89 -9.69
CA GLY A 116 -12.37 13.81 -8.55
C GLY A 116 -12.04 12.35 -8.19
N VAL A 117 -10.83 12.12 -7.68
CA VAL A 117 -10.36 10.86 -7.09
C VAL A 117 -10.21 11.05 -5.59
N ALA A 118 -10.72 10.11 -4.81
CA ALA A 118 -10.55 10.05 -3.36
C ALA A 118 -9.99 8.69 -2.92
N CYS A 119 -9.03 8.78 -2.02
CA CYS A 119 -8.32 7.66 -1.41
C CYS A 119 -8.07 7.94 0.07
N SER A 120 -7.48 6.96 0.73
CA SER A 120 -6.87 7.07 2.04
C SER A 120 -5.36 7.23 1.88
N ALA A 121 -4.69 7.84 2.85
CA ALA A 121 -3.24 7.91 2.89
C ALA A 121 -2.77 8.14 4.33
N THR A 122 -1.46 8.08 4.58
CA THR A 122 -0.92 8.27 5.93
C THR A 122 0.46 8.91 5.94
N LEU A 123 0.68 9.84 6.88
CA LEU A 123 2.00 10.44 7.05
C LEU A 123 3.04 9.41 7.52
N ILE A 124 4.17 9.38 6.82
CA ILE A 124 5.35 8.53 7.09
C ILE A 124 6.62 9.36 7.39
N GLY A 125 6.44 10.66 7.61
CA GLY A 125 7.48 11.63 7.94
C GLY A 125 6.89 13.04 8.06
N PRO A 126 7.70 14.07 8.39
CA PRO A 126 7.27 15.45 8.58
C PRO A 126 6.42 16.02 7.43
N ARG A 127 6.78 15.72 6.18
CA ARG A 127 6.11 16.16 4.95
C ARG A 127 5.87 15.02 3.95
N HIS A 128 5.86 13.78 4.43
CA HIS A 128 5.83 12.57 3.60
C HIS A 128 4.56 11.77 3.84
N VAL A 129 3.88 11.35 2.77
CA VAL A 129 2.62 10.59 2.85
C VAL A 129 2.67 9.33 1.98
N LEU A 130 2.34 8.17 2.54
CA LEU A 130 2.17 6.92 1.79
C LEU A 130 0.72 6.77 1.31
N THR A 131 0.55 6.32 0.06
CA THR A 131 -0.73 5.95 -0.57
C THR A 131 -0.49 4.85 -1.62
N ALA A 132 -1.55 4.27 -2.19
CA ALA A 132 -1.43 3.45 -3.39
C ALA A 132 -1.14 4.31 -4.64
N ARG A 133 -0.48 3.76 -5.66
CA ARG A 133 -0.01 4.51 -6.83
C ARG A 133 -1.16 4.94 -7.74
N HIS A 134 -2.15 4.07 -7.96
CA HIS A 134 -3.32 4.40 -8.77
C HIS A 134 -4.15 5.60 -8.22
N CYS A 135 -3.98 5.97 -6.95
CA CYS A 135 -4.63 7.14 -6.35
C CYS A 135 -4.10 8.47 -6.90
N VAL A 136 -2.93 8.45 -7.54
CA VAL A 136 -2.22 9.66 -8.01
C VAL A 136 -1.89 9.61 -9.51
N ALA A 137 -2.14 8.49 -10.19
CA ALA A 137 -1.96 8.36 -11.63
C ALA A 137 -2.84 7.26 -12.26
N ASP A 138 -3.31 7.52 -13.48
CA ASP A 138 -3.89 6.50 -14.37
C ASP A 138 -2.82 6.09 -15.40
N GLY A 139 -2.29 4.87 -15.27
CA GLY A 139 -1.11 4.42 -16.02
C GLY A 139 0.09 5.34 -15.80
N ALA A 140 0.50 6.06 -16.85
CA ALA A 140 1.57 7.06 -16.83
C ALA A 140 1.08 8.52 -16.63
N THR A 141 -0.24 8.75 -16.59
CA THR A 141 -0.82 10.10 -16.45
C THR A 141 -1.10 10.42 -15.00
N PHE A 142 -0.24 11.25 -14.39
CA PHE A 142 -0.43 11.74 -13.02
C PHE A 142 -1.59 12.73 -12.92
N PHE A 143 -2.29 12.69 -11.80
CA PHE A 143 -3.41 13.57 -11.47
C PHE A 143 -2.92 14.91 -10.91
N THR A 144 -3.82 15.90 -10.86
CA THR A 144 -3.51 17.28 -10.48
C THR A 144 -4.15 17.67 -9.15
N ASN A 145 -3.74 18.81 -8.58
CA ASN A 145 -4.35 19.42 -7.40
C ASN A 145 -4.50 18.44 -6.22
N GLY A 146 -3.45 17.65 -5.98
CA GLY A 146 -3.39 16.67 -4.90
C GLY A 146 -3.42 17.33 -3.54
N ARG A 147 -4.28 16.84 -2.64
CA ARG A 147 -4.51 17.42 -1.31
C ARG A 147 -4.68 16.33 -0.26
N PHE A 148 -3.94 16.43 0.84
CA PHE A 148 -3.96 15.48 1.95
C PHE A 148 -4.46 16.15 3.23
N ALA A 149 -5.44 15.55 3.89
CA ALA A 149 -6.04 16.04 5.14
C ALA A 149 -5.97 14.98 6.26
N PRO A 150 -5.02 15.07 7.20
CA PRO A 150 -4.88 14.11 8.30
C PRO A 150 -6.08 14.16 9.25
N SER A 151 -6.62 13.00 9.64
CA SER A 151 -7.81 12.87 10.48
C SER A 151 -9.01 13.75 10.04
N TYR A 152 -9.28 13.76 8.74
CA TYR A 152 -10.48 14.36 8.18
C TYR A 152 -11.73 13.82 8.87
N LEU A 153 -12.68 14.70 9.23
CA LEU A 153 -13.97 14.30 9.76
C LEU A 153 -14.98 15.42 9.51
N ASN A 154 -15.83 15.26 8.50
CA ASN A 154 -16.75 16.28 7.99
C ASN A 154 -16.07 17.63 7.67
N GLY A 155 -14.76 17.61 7.42
CA GLY A 155 -13.91 18.80 7.30
C GLY A 155 -12.45 18.54 7.71
N GLU A 156 -11.60 19.49 7.38
CA GLU A 156 -10.15 19.45 7.60
C GLU A 156 -9.78 19.85 9.04
N ARG A 157 -9.99 18.95 9.99
CA ARG A 157 -9.79 19.19 11.45
C ARG A 157 -8.42 19.73 11.85
N PHE A 158 -7.38 19.45 11.06
CA PHE A 158 -6.01 19.92 11.27
C PHE A 158 -5.49 20.70 10.05
N GLY A 159 -6.41 21.22 9.22
CA GLY A 159 -6.11 21.70 7.88
C GLY A 159 -5.66 20.58 6.95
N SER A 160 -4.98 20.96 5.88
CA SER A 160 -4.42 20.07 4.86
C SER A 160 -3.02 20.50 4.45
N ALA A 161 -2.44 19.73 3.54
CA ALA A 161 -1.26 20.05 2.76
C ALA A 161 -1.51 19.73 1.27
N GLY A 162 -0.96 20.54 0.36
CA GLY A 162 -0.90 20.26 -1.06
C GLY A 162 0.22 19.26 -1.40
N VAL A 163 0.03 18.45 -2.45
CA VAL A 163 1.04 17.51 -2.94
C VAL A 163 1.90 18.18 -4.00
N THR A 164 3.19 18.38 -3.70
CA THR A 164 4.16 19.00 -4.62
C THR A 164 4.99 17.99 -5.39
N GLY A 165 5.08 16.74 -4.92
CA GLY A 165 5.84 15.70 -5.61
C GLY A 165 5.38 14.27 -5.30
N VAL A 166 5.79 13.33 -6.15
CA VAL A 166 5.48 11.90 -6.05
C VAL A 166 6.74 11.06 -6.28
N ILE A 167 7.02 10.13 -5.37
CA ILE A 167 8.00 9.05 -5.51
C ILE A 167 7.24 7.74 -5.75
N THR A 168 7.68 6.96 -6.73
CA THR A 168 7.05 5.70 -7.19
C THR A 168 8.13 4.73 -7.65
N ASP A 169 7.79 3.44 -7.77
CA ASP A 169 8.55 2.48 -8.59
C ASP A 169 8.71 3.04 -10.02
N PRO A 170 9.93 3.22 -10.56
CA PRO A 170 10.14 3.61 -11.96
C PRO A 170 9.62 2.55 -12.94
N ASP A 171 9.69 1.27 -12.56
CA ASP A 171 9.32 0.14 -13.42
C ASP A 171 7.84 -0.22 -13.38
N PHE A 172 7.01 0.57 -12.67
CA PHE A 172 5.58 0.28 -12.49
C PHE A 172 4.85 0.01 -13.81
N ALA A 173 5.18 0.77 -14.85
CA ALA A 173 4.58 0.66 -16.18
C ALA A 173 5.03 -0.58 -16.98
N GLN A 174 6.06 -1.30 -16.53
CA GLN A 174 6.51 -2.56 -17.12
C GLN A 174 5.66 -3.76 -16.65
N TRP A 175 5.02 -3.67 -15.48
CA TRP A 175 4.20 -4.74 -14.93
C TRP A 175 2.81 -4.78 -15.55
N ALA A 176 2.38 -5.96 -16.01
CA ALA A 176 1.02 -6.14 -16.52
C ALA A 176 -0.02 -5.92 -15.38
N PRO A 177 -1.12 -5.19 -15.63
CA PRO A 177 -2.13 -4.87 -14.61
C PRO A 177 -2.65 -6.11 -13.86
N SER A 178 -2.98 -5.93 -12.58
CA SER A 178 -3.47 -6.99 -11.66
C SER A 178 -2.51 -8.17 -11.42
N THR A 179 -1.28 -8.17 -11.96
CA THR A 179 -0.26 -9.17 -11.59
C THR A 179 0.32 -8.89 -10.21
N SER A 180 0.89 -9.91 -9.56
CA SER A 180 1.54 -9.77 -8.26
C SER A 180 2.60 -8.67 -8.22
N CYS A 181 3.37 -8.48 -9.31
CA CYS A 181 4.38 -7.42 -9.39
C CYS A 181 3.79 -6.03 -9.57
N TRP A 182 2.69 -5.90 -10.33
CA TRP A 182 1.94 -4.66 -10.43
C TRP A 182 1.38 -4.26 -9.06
N ILE A 183 0.72 -5.19 -8.35
CA ILE A 183 0.16 -4.93 -7.02
C ILE A 183 1.27 -4.63 -5.99
N LYS A 184 2.41 -5.34 -6.03
CA LYS A 184 3.55 -5.10 -5.12
C LYS A 184 4.01 -3.64 -5.18
N ASN A 185 4.14 -3.10 -6.39
CA ASN A 185 4.70 -1.79 -6.67
C ASN A 185 3.64 -0.68 -6.79
N ASP A 186 2.37 -0.97 -6.49
CA ASP A 186 1.26 0.00 -6.49
C ASP A 186 1.28 0.89 -5.22
N TYR A 187 2.44 1.48 -4.93
CA TYR A 187 2.63 2.48 -3.87
C TYR A 187 3.07 3.82 -4.48
N ALA A 188 2.73 4.90 -3.81
CA ALA A 188 3.29 6.23 -4.06
C ALA A 188 3.57 6.93 -2.73
N ILE A 189 4.69 7.65 -2.68
CA ILE A 189 5.13 8.44 -1.54
C ILE A 189 5.12 9.90 -1.95
N LEU A 190 4.25 10.69 -1.31
CA LEU A 190 3.95 12.05 -1.70
C LEU A 190 4.79 13.03 -0.88
N ILE A 191 5.39 14.00 -1.55
CA ILE A 191 6.03 15.16 -0.93
C ILE A 191 4.97 16.26 -0.77
N LEU A 192 4.80 16.73 0.46
CA LEU A 192 3.84 17.78 0.80
C LEU A 192 4.47 19.18 0.79
N ASP A 193 3.66 20.20 0.49
CA ASP A 193 4.03 21.63 0.53
C ASP A 193 4.45 22.11 1.93
N ARG A 194 3.89 21.51 3.00
CA ARG A 194 4.18 21.85 4.41
C ARG A 194 4.42 20.63 5.30
N ARG A 195 5.08 20.87 6.43
CA ARG A 195 5.50 19.88 7.44
C ARG A 195 4.37 19.43 8.39
N ILE A 196 3.18 19.14 7.85
CA ILE A 196 1.99 18.85 8.67
C ILE A 196 2.13 17.62 9.59
N GLY A 197 3.09 16.72 9.33
CA GLY A 197 3.44 15.61 10.21
C GLY A 197 4.10 16.03 11.53
N GLU A 198 4.67 17.23 11.63
CA GLU A 198 5.18 17.75 12.90
C GLU A 198 4.03 18.19 13.83
N GLU A 199 2.90 18.62 13.26
CA GLU A 199 1.68 18.97 13.99
C GLU A 199 0.79 17.74 14.29
N THR A 200 0.86 16.70 13.44
CA THR A 200 -0.09 15.58 13.45
C THR A 200 0.51 14.20 13.71
N GLY A 201 1.83 14.11 13.85
CA GLY A 201 2.58 12.85 13.96
C GLY A 201 2.76 12.16 12.61
N TYR A 202 3.41 11.01 12.62
CA TYR A 202 3.57 10.12 11.47
C TYR A 202 3.85 8.68 11.92
N LEU A 203 3.51 7.71 11.07
CA LEU A 203 3.88 6.30 11.24
C LEU A 203 5.28 6.07 10.64
N TYR A 204 5.79 4.86 10.81
CA TYR A 204 7.06 4.43 10.24
C TYR A 204 6.87 3.18 9.37
N LEU A 205 7.59 3.15 8.24
CA LEU A 205 7.75 1.94 7.43
C LEU A 205 8.78 1.05 8.13
N GLY A 206 8.32 0.11 8.96
CA GLY A 206 9.18 -0.53 9.97
C GLY A 206 10.03 -1.69 9.48
N SER A 207 9.51 -2.43 8.52
CA SER A 207 10.15 -3.61 7.94
C SER A 207 9.37 -4.02 6.69
N ASN A 208 9.89 -5.01 5.96
CA ASN A 208 9.02 -5.80 5.10
C ASN A 208 7.98 -6.57 5.96
N PRO A 209 6.84 -6.99 5.38
CA PRO A 209 5.93 -7.95 5.98
C PRO A 209 6.66 -9.18 6.55
N ASP A 210 6.29 -9.64 7.77
CA ASP A 210 6.94 -10.77 8.45
C ASP A 210 6.25 -12.11 8.11
N PRO A 211 6.91 -13.04 7.38
CA PRO A 211 6.37 -14.36 7.07
C PRO A 211 6.03 -15.20 8.30
N ALA A 212 6.68 -14.96 9.44
CA ALA A 212 6.42 -15.68 10.68
C ALA A 212 5.06 -15.33 11.32
N LYS A 213 4.35 -14.30 10.83
CA LYS A 213 3.00 -13.94 11.27
C LYS A 213 1.89 -14.32 10.29
N ILE A 214 2.20 -14.94 9.15
CA ILE A 214 1.18 -15.48 8.22
C ILE A 214 0.24 -16.42 9.01
N GLY A 215 -1.06 -16.28 8.78
CA GLY A 215 -2.10 -17.02 9.52
C GLY A 215 -2.33 -16.56 10.96
N ARG A 216 -1.73 -15.44 11.40
CA ARG A 216 -1.98 -14.83 12.73
C ARG A 216 -2.71 -13.51 12.57
N GLN A 217 -3.70 -13.27 13.42
CA GLN A 217 -4.38 -11.98 13.52
C GLN A 217 -3.44 -10.94 14.14
N VAL A 218 -2.86 -10.07 13.30
CA VAL A 218 -1.86 -9.05 13.70
C VAL A 218 -2.02 -7.71 12.97
N LEU A 219 -2.66 -7.73 11.80
CA LEU A 219 -2.79 -6.56 10.94
C LEU A 219 -3.97 -5.69 11.38
N ASN A 220 -3.82 -4.40 11.12
CA ASN A 220 -4.79 -3.36 11.43
C ASN A 220 -4.77 -2.36 10.27
N THR A 221 -5.87 -1.66 10.06
CA THR A 221 -5.96 -0.62 9.06
C THR A 221 -6.97 0.46 9.48
N CYS A 222 -6.84 1.64 8.90
CA CYS A 222 -7.86 2.68 8.92
C CYS A 222 -7.86 3.40 7.58
N GLY A 223 -9.04 3.67 7.04
CA GLY A 223 -9.24 4.37 5.78
C GLY A 223 -10.49 5.22 5.74
N TYR A 224 -10.79 5.76 4.56
CA TYR A 224 -11.93 6.60 4.25
C TYR A 224 -12.78 5.91 3.17
N PRO A 225 -13.59 4.91 3.54
CA PRO A 225 -14.41 4.18 2.59
C PRO A 225 -15.55 5.03 1.99
N GLY A 226 -15.77 4.85 0.69
CA GLY A 226 -16.81 5.51 -0.09
C GLY A 226 -18.22 5.06 0.27
N ASP A 227 -18.42 3.80 0.67
CA ASP A 227 -19.72 3.32 1.15
C ASP A 227 -20.13 3.95 2.50
N LYS A 228 -19.19 4.62 3.18
CA LYS A 228 -19.43 5.46 4.37
C LYS A 228 -19.26 6.95 4.07
N GLY A 229 -19.29 7.32 2.79
CA GLY A 229 -19.32 8.71 2.31
C GLY A 229 -18.02 9.50 2.43
N LEU A 230 -16.86 8.86 2.60
CA LEU A 230 -15.52 9.50 2.68
C LEU A 230 -15.34 10.56 3.79
N ASN A 231 -16.33 10.73 4.68
CA ASN A 231 -16.40 11.87 5.60
C ASN A 231 -16.03 11.55 7.04
N SER A 232 -15.76 10.27 7.35
CA SER A 232 -15.14 9.82 8.60
C SER A 232 -14.15 8.68 8.32
N LYS A 233 -13.25 8.44 9.28
CA LYS A 233 -12.25 7.37 9.22
C LYS A 233 -12.85 6.08 9.77
N TRP A 234 -12.69 4.95 9.06
CA TRP A 234 -13.16 3.62 9.46
C TRP A 234 -11.99 2.65 9.58
N CYS A 235 -12.01 1.81 10.60
CA CYS A 235 -10.85 1.06 11.08
C CYS A 235 -11.15 -0.41 11.36
N GLN A 236 -10.11 -1.23 11.29
CA GLN A 236 -10.12 -2.66 11.59
C GLN A 236 -8.85 -3.08 12.31
N TYR A 237 -8.94 -4.16 13.07
CA TYR A 237 -7.84 -4.72 13.87
C TYR A 237 -7.93 -6.24 13.82
N LEU A 238 -6.84 -6.93 14.20
CA LEU A 238 -6.77 -8.40 14.22
C LEU A 238 -7.12 -9.05 12.88
N ARG A 239 -6.71 -8.42 11.78
CA ARG A 239 -6.76 -9.00 10.44
C ARG A 239 -5.53 -9.87 10.18
N THR A 240 -5.67 -10.83 9.28
CA THR A 240 -4.71 -11.91 9.06
C THR A 240 -3.93 -11.67 7.75
N PRO A 241 -2.58 -11.72 7.76
CA PRO A 241 -1.80 -11.87 6.54
C PRO A 241 -1.96 -13.31 6.05
N THR A 242 -2.47 -13.49 4.83
CA THR A 242 -2.76 -14.80 4.24
C THR A 242 -1.66 -15.28 3.30
N LEU A 243 -0.97 -14.36 2.63
CA LEU A 243 0.20 -14.60 1.79
C LEU A 243 1.12 -13.37 1.79
N ILE A 244 2.42 -13.60 1.71
CA ILE A 244 3.43 -12.58 1.38
C ILE A 244 4.25 -13.11 0.22
N GLY A 245 4.51 -12.25 -0.77
CA GLY A 245 5.34 -12.60 -1.92
C GLY A 245 4.53 -12.96 -3.17
N GLY A 246 5.26 -13.40 -4.20
CA GLY A 246 4.70 -13.69 -5.54
C GLY A 246 5.22 -12.79 -6.64
N CYS A 247 6.10 -11.82 -6.31
CA CYS A 247 6.87 -11.05 -7.28
C CYS A 247 8.38 -11.12 -6.95
N GLY A 248 9.04 -12.18 -7.42
CA GLY A 248 10.50 -12.39 -7.33
C GLY A 248 11.06 -12.67 -5.93
N ASP A 249 10.43 -12.13 -4.87
CA ASP A 249 10.86 -12.26 -3.48
C ASP A 249 9.67 -12.46 -2.51
N ASN A 250 10.01 -12.55 -1.22
CA ASN A 250 9.08 -12.71 -0.11
C ASN A 250 8.84 -11.38 0.65
N THR A 251 8.93 -10.22 -0.04
CA THR A 251 8.65 -8.89 0.56
C THR A 251 7.29 -8.33 0.16
N GLY A 252 6.74 -8.76 -0.98
CA GLY A 252 5.42 -8.36 -1.43
C GLY A 252 4.95 -9.03 -2.73
N PRO A 253 3.67 -8.87 -3.10
CA PRO A 253 2.65 -8.12 -2.36
C PRO A 253 2.19 -8.86 -1.10
N LEU A 254 1.35 -8.20 -0.29
CA LEU A 254 0.79 -8.72 0.95
C LEU A 254 -0.70 -9.01 0.76
N ALA A 255 -1.10 -10.28 0.71
CA ALA A 255 -2.52 -10.66 0.73
C ALA A 255 -3.01 -10.80 2.17
N THR A 256 -4.26 -10.42 2.40
CA THR A 256 -4.85 -10.31 3.73
C THR A 256 -6.33 -10.67 3.72
N ASP A 257 -6.89 -10.92 4.89
CA ASP A 257 -8.34 -10.91 5.08
C ASP A 257 -8.93 -9.50 5.35
N ILE A 258 -8.21 -8.39 5.07
CA ILE A 258 -8.67 -7.03 5.39
C ILE A 258 -9.91 -6.63 4.57
N ASP A 259 -10.80 -5.88 5.21
CA ASP A 259 -12.10 -5.51 4.70
C ASP A 259 -12.09 -4.15 3.94
N ALA A 260 -12.01 -4.16 2.60
CA ALA A 260 -11.69 -2.99 1.78
C ALA A 260 -12.76 -2.61 0.73
N VAL A 261 -12.88 -1.32 0.41
CA VAL A 261 -13.78 -0.81 -0.67
C VAL A 261 -13.19 0.45 -1.31
N GLY A 262 -13.74 0.89 -2.44
CA GLY A 262 -13.52 2.20 -3.05
C GLY A 262 -13.35 3.33 -2.01
N GLY A 263 -12.22 4.04 -2.04
CA GLY A 263 -11.80 5.05 -1.06
C GLY A 263 -10.79 4.54 -0.02
N GLN A 264 -10.73 3.22 0.23
CA GLN A 264 -9.75 2.61 1.14
C GLN A 264 -8.40 2.31 0.46
N SER A 265 -8.23 2.52 -0.84
CA SER A 265 -6.89 2.57 -1.45
C SER A 265 -5.94 3.48 -0.67
N GLY A 266 -4.69 3.08 -0.53
CA GLY A 266 -3.70 3.86 0.22
C GLY A 266 -3.87 3.86 1.74
N SER A 267 -4.89 3.16 2.29
CA SER A 267 -4.98 2.95 3.74
C SER A 267 -3.77 2.15 4.20
N PRO A 268 -3.07 2.57 5.28
CA PRO A 268 -1.96 1.80 5.81
C PRO A 268 -2.45 0.45 6.31
N VAL A 269 -1.73 -0.60 5.94
CA VAL A 269 -1.78 -1.89 6.61
C VAL A 269 -0.61 -1.90 7.57
N TRP A 270 -0.89 -1.98 8.86
CA TRP A 270 0.15 -1.97 9.88
C TRP A 270 -0.03 -3.11 10.87
N ASP A 271 1.09 -3.58 11.38
CA ASP A 271 1.11 -4.47 12.53
C ASP A 271 1.67 -3.78 13.78
N LEU A 272 1.59 -4.53 14.85
CA LEU A 272 1.99 -4.13 16.18
C LEU A 272 3.11 -5.10 16.59
N ALA A 273 4.32 -4.59 16.74
CA ALA A 273 5.47 -5.33 17.27
C ALA A 273 5.33 -5.51 18.82
N PRO A 274 6.39 -5.77 19.62
CA PRO A 274 6.24 -5.97 21.08
C PRO A 274 6.29 -4.76 22.05
N ASN A 275 6.64 -3.53 21.64
CA ASN A 275 7.23 -2.50 22.52
C ASN A 275 6.63 -1.05 22.59
N GLY A 276 5.49 -0.75 21.94
CA GLY A 276 4.68 0.49 22.04
C GLY A 276 4.67 1.41 20.80
N ALA A 277 3.54 1.52 20.06
CA ALA A 277 3.31 2.16 18.73
C ALA A 277 3.17 1.19 17.51
N VAL A 278 3.57 1.55 16.27
CA VAL A 278 3.13 0.91 15.00
C VAL A 278 4.19 0.73 13.88
N TRP A 279 4.10 -0.32 13.07
CA TRP A 279 4.86 -0.49 11.80
C TRP A 279 3.98 -0.72 10.57
N ILE A 280 4.09 0.14 9.55
CA ILE A 280 3.43 -0.08 8.26
C ILE A 280 4.13 -1.21 7.49
N TRP A 281 3.33 -2.20 7.07
CA TRP A 281 3.71 -3.31 6.19
C TRP A 281 3.46 -3.01 4.71
N GLY A 282 2.48 -2.15 4.43
CA GLY A 282 2.02 -1.85 3.07
C GLY A 282 0.81 -0.91 3.07
N VAL A 283 0.23 -0.70 1.90
CA VAL A 283 -1.04 0.03 1.72
C VAL A 283 -2.02 -0.76 0.89
N LEU A 284 -3.31 -0.71 1.25
CA LEU A 284 -4.36 -1.38 0.49
C LEU A 284 -4.36 -0.91 -0.97
N SER A 285 -4.33 -1.86 -1.91
CA SER A 285 -4.23 -1.62 -3.34
C SER A 285 -5.47 -2.12 -4.08
N VAL A 286 -5.78 -3.42 -3.96
CA VAL A 286 -6.94 -4.05 -4.62
C VAL A 286 -7.68 -5.00 -3.69
N SER A 287 -8.96 -5.24 -3.96
CA SER A 287 -9.80 -6.18 -3.20
C SER A 287 -10.52 -7.18 -4.09
N SER A 288 -11.04 -8.25 -3.48
CA SER A 288 -11.86 -9.26 -4.11
C SER A 288 -12.88 -9.80 -3.09
N ASN A 289 -13.75 -10.72 -3.51
CA ASN A 289 -14.68 -11.39 -2.59
C ASN A 289 -14.00 -12.39 -1.62
N THR A 290 -12.69 -12.58 -1.69
CA THR A 290 -11.94 -13.61 -0.93
C THR A 290 -10.69 -13.11 -0.22
N GLU A 291 -10.06 -12.05 -0.70
CA GLU A 291 -8.87 -11.43 -0.10
C GLU A 291 -8.73 -9.96 -0.52
N THR A 292 -8.05 -9.18 0.31
CA THR A 292 -7.57 -7.83 -0.05
C THR A 292 -6.05 -7.84 -0.08
N ILE A 293 -5.47 -7.23 -1.11
CA ILE A 293 -4.04 -7.23 -1.35
C ILE A 293 -3.48 -5.81 -1.21
N ALA A 294 -2.38 -5.69 -0.49
CA ALA A 294 -1.64 -4.46 -0.25
C ALA A 294 -0.34 -4.42 -1.06
N ALA A 295 -0.03 -3.24 -1.59
CA ALA A 295 1.31 -2.90 -2.09
C ALA A 295 2.29 -2.88 -0.91
N SER A 296 3.44 -3.54 -1.06
CA SER A 296 4.37 -3.79 0.04
C SER A 296 5.75 -4.21 -0.45
N GLY A 297 6.77 -4.04 0.38
CA GLY A 297 8.07 -4.68 0.19
C GLY A 297 9.24 -3.73 -0.04
N SER A 298 10.33 -4.29 -0.59
CA SER A 298 11.66 -3.65 -0.66
C SER A 298 11.69 -2.33 -1.44
N THR A 299 11.00 -2.26 -2.58
CA THR A 299 10.91 -1.04 -3.43
C THR A 299 10.23 0.12 -2.69
N MET A 300 9.12 -0.16 -1.99
CA MET A 300 8.42 0.80 -1.14
C MET A 300 9.29 1.32 0.02
N MET A 301 10.13 0.45 0.61
CA MET A 301 11.10 0.82 1.66
C MET A 301 12.19 1.75 1.13
N LEU A 302 12.81 1.40 -0.01
CA LEU A 302 13.81 2.24 -0.67
C LEU A 302 13.24 3.61 -1.05
N GLY A 303 12.01 3.66 -1.56
CA GLY A 303 11.33 4.91 -1.88
C GLY A 303 11.08 5.82 -0.67
N TRP A 304 10.76 5.24 0.50
CA TRP A 304 10.58 6.01 1.73
C TRP A 304 11.90 6.52 2.30
N GLN A 305 12.96 5.69 2.29
CA GLN A 305 14.29 6.11 2.72
C GLN A 305 14.87 7.19 1.79
N PHE A 306 14.67 7.07 0.48
CA PHE A 306 14.99 8.11 -0.50
C PHE A 306 14.21 9.41 -0.22
N ALA A 307 12.90 9.33 0.06
CA ALA A 307 12.09 10.48 0.42
C ALA A 307 12.64 11.21 1.66
N MET A 308 12.87 10.47 2.75
CA MET A 308 13.40 11.00 4.01
C MET A 308 14.81 11.60 3.87
N ALA A 309 15.64 11.08 2.96
CA ALA A 309 16.98 11.58 2.71
C ALA A 309 17.03 12.84 1.82
N GLN A 310 16.17 12.93 0.80
CA GLN A 310 16.20 14.03 -0.18
C GLN A 310 15.23 15.18 0.11
N PHE A 311 14.15 14.93 0.85
CA PHE A 311 13.08 15.91 1.12
C PHE A 311 12.76 16.09 2.62
N PRO A 312 13.78 16.30 3.50
CA PRO A 312 13.63 16.29 4.97
C PRO A 312 12.61 17.30 5.53
#